data_AF-A0A2V8TSX4-F1
#
_entry.id   AF-A0A2V8TSX4-F1
#
_cell.length_a   1.000
_cell.length_b   1.000
_cell.length_c   1.000
_cell.angle_alpha   90.00
_cell.angle_beta   90.00
_cell.angle_gamma   90.00
#
_symmetry.space_group_name_H-M   'P 1'
#
loop_
_entity.id
_entity.type
_entity.pdbx_description
1 polymer ?
#
loop_
_entity_poly.entity_id
_entity_poly.type
_entity_poly.pdbx_seq_one_letter_code
_entity_poly.pdbx_strand_id
1 'polypeptide(L)'
;MNTSPQDNYPQLCSEVGLDCETCTEHTARHLAAVCKGLRGKMVAQLFFQIHPHPACSRMHGHFTASYKKASSEHSAAMQAVA
;
A
#
# COMPACT_ATOMS: atom_id res chain seq x y z
N MET A 1 -26.02 6.20 -11.22
CA MET A 1 -25.11 5.86 -10.13
C MET A 1 -23.72 5.76 -10.74
N ASN A 2 -22.78 6.63 -10.35
CA ASN A 2 -21.44 6.68 -10.93
C ASN A 2 -20.66 5.43 -10.48
N THR A 3 -20.52 4.45 -11.35
CA THR A 3 -19.75 3.22 -11.15
C THR A 3 -18.31 3.41 -11.59
N SER A 4 -17.62 4.39 -11.01
CA SER A 4 -16.17 4.46 -11.16
C SER A 4 -15.55 3.35 -10.28
N PRO A 5 -14.60 2.54 -10.78
CA PRO A 5 -13.98 1.46 -10.00
C PRO A 5 -13.30 1.93 -8.71
N GLN A 6 -13.12 3.25 -8.55
CA GLN A 6 -12.58 3.89 -7.35
C GLN A 6 -13.55 3.91 -6.16
N ASP A 7 -14.86 3.87 -6.39
CA ASP A 7 -15.87 3.91 -5.32
C ASP A 7 -16.08 2.54 -4.65
N ASN A 8 -15.70 1.44 -5.30
CA ASN A 8 -16.00 0.08 -4.83
C ASN A 8 -14.78 -0.69 -4.32
N TYR A 9 -13.60 -0.10 -4.15
CA TYR A 9 -12.37 -0.85 -3.80
C TYR A 9 -12.51 -1.85 -2.62
N PRO A 10 -13.16 -1.54 -1.48
CA PRO A 10 -13.32 -2.52 -0.40
C PRO A 10 -14.29 -3.65 -0.78
N GLN A 11 -15.37 -3.32 -1.50
CA GLN A 11 -16.28 -4.33 -2.04
C GLN A 11 -15.57 -5.19 -3.07
N LEU A 12 -14.81 -4.59 -3.98
CA LEU A 12 -14.03 -5.28 -5.00
C LEU A 12 -13.01 -6.23 -4.36
N CYS A 13 -12.29 -5.81 -3.31
CA CYS A 13 -11.39 -6.69 -2.55
C CYS A 13 -12.16 -7.89 -1.99
N SER A 14 -13.31 -7.65 -1.36
CA SER A 14 -14.17 -8.72 -0.86
C SER A 14 -14.74 -9.62 -1.97
N GLU A 15 -15.10 -9.06 -3.13
CA GLU A 15 -15.71 -9.76 -4.26
C GLU A 15 -14.70 -10.65 -5.00
N VAL A 16 -13.42 -10.26 -5.04
CA VAL A 16 -12.33 -11.06 -5.62
C VAL A 16 -11.61 -11.95 -4.58
N GLY A 17 -12.12 -11.99 -3.34
CA GLY A 17 -11.59 -12.83 -2.27
C GLY A 17 -10.27 -12.37 -1.65
N LEU A 18 -9.92 -11.09 -1.80
CA LEU A 18 -8.74 -10.47 -1.20
C LEU A 18 -9.11 -9.72 0.08
N ASP A 19 -8.35 -9.95 1.15
CA ASP A 19 -8.46 -9.12 2.36
C ASP A 19 -7.81 -7.75 2.12
N CYS A 20 -8.37 -6.70 2.71
CA CYS A 20 -7.79 -5.36 2.69
C CYS A 20 -6.34 -5.35 3.20
N GLU A 21 -5.97 -6.24 4.12
CA GLU A 21 -4.60 -6.45 4.56
C GLU A 21 -3.70 -6.89 3.40
N THR A 22 -4.10 -7.92 2.65
CA THR A 22 -3.34 -8.43 1.50
C THR A 22 -3.17 -7.37 0.42
N CYS A 23 -4.24 -6.64 0.07
CA CYS A 23 -4.18 -5.57 -0.93
C CYS A 23 -3.22 -4.45 -0.53
N THR A 24 -3.29 -4.01 0.73
CA THR A 24 -2.43 -2.93 1.22
C THR A 24 -0.98 -3.37 1.37
N GLU A 25 -0.73 -4.62 1.77
CA GLU A 25 0.62 -5.20 1.82
C GLU A 25 1.26 -5.29 0.43
N HIS A 26 0.56 -5.84 -0.56
CA HIS A 26 1.06 -5.96 -1.93
C HIS A 26 1.35 -4.60 -2.54
N THR A 27 0.41 -3.65 -2.38
CA THR A 27 0.59 -2.28 -2.86
C THR A 27 1.80 -1.63 -2.21
N ALA A 28 1.96 -1.77 -0.88
CA ALA A 28 3.09 -1.23 -0.15
C ALA A 28 4.44 -1.81 -0.62
N ARG A 29 4.52 -3.13 -0.85
CA ARG A 29 5.73 -3.79 -1.38
C ARG A 29 6.08 -3.29 -2.78
N HIS A 30 5.10 -3.19 -3.68
CA HIS A 30 5.33 -2.72 -5.04
C HIS A 30 5.82 -1.26 -5.04
N LEU A 31 5.20 -0.41 -4.22
CA LEU A 31 5.62 0.99 -4.10
C LEU A 31 6.98 1.13 -3.45
N ALA A 32 7.37 0.28 -2.51
CA ALA A 32 8.71 0.30 -1.92
C ALA A 32 9.80 -0.03 -2.96
N ALA A 33 9.48 -0.88 -3.95
CA ALA A 33 10.40 -1.20 -5.04
C ALA A 33 10.57 -0.02 -6.02
N VAL A 34 9.48 0.69 -6.33
CA VAL A 34 9.47 1.77 -7.33
C VAL A 34 9.84 3.12 -6.72
N CYS A 35 9.21 3.47 -5.60
CA CYS A 35 9.38 4.75 -4.94
C CYS A 35 10.39 4.61 -3.80
N LYS A 36 11.67 4.87 -4.08
CA LYS A 36 12.74 4.78 -3.07
C LYS A 36 12.71 5.97 -2.12
N GLY A 37 12.76 5.71 -0.82
CA GLY A 37 13.05 6.74 0.19
C GLY A 37 11.88 7.67 0.59
N LEU A 38 10.62 7.29 0.33
CA LEU A 38 9.50 8.05 0.91
C LEU A 38 9.55 7.97 2.44
N ARG A 39 9.46 9.13 3.09
CA ARG A 39 9.54 9.25 4.55
C ARG A 39 8.18 9.50 5.17
N GLY A 40 7.90 8.75 6.24
CA GLY A 40 6.85 9.04 7.23
C GLY A 40 5.52 9.47 6.63
N LYS A 41 5.18 10.75 6.81
CA LYS A 41 3.90 11.35 6.39
C LYS A 41 3.58 11.19 4.91
N MET A 42 4.59 11.14 4.04
CA MET A 42 4.37 10.96 2.60
C MET A 42 3.88 9.56 2.25
N VAL A 43 4.28 8.53 3.01
CA VAL A 43 3.80 7.15 2.82
C VAL A 43 2.32 7.06 3.19
N ALA A 44 1.92 7.69 4.30
CA ALA A 44 0.52 7.76 4.70
C ALA A 44 -0.32 8.59 3.72
N GLN A 45 0.22 9.70 3.20
CA GLN A 45 -0.48 10.49 2.18
C GLN A 45 -0.66 9.70 0.89
N LEU A 46 0.36 8.96 0.45
CA LEU A 46 0.29 8.07 -0.72
C LEU A 46 -0.78 6.99 -0.54
N PHE A 47 -0.92 6.44 0.67
CA PHE A 47 -1.99 5.50 0.98
C PHE A 47 -3.37 6.08 0.68
N PHE A 48 -3.68 7.28 1.16
CA PHE A 48 -4.98 7.92 0.95
C PHE A 48 -5.22 8.35 -0.51
N GLN A 49 -4.16 8.59 -1.28
CA GLN A 49 -4.27 8.83 -2.72
C GLN A 49 -4.64 7.55 -3.49
N ILE A 50 -4.18 6.39 -3.04
CA ILE A 50 -4.42 5.11 -3.70
C ILE A 50 -5.71 4.45 -3.20
N HIS A 51 -6.02 4.62 -1.91
CA HIS A 51 -7.20 4.07 -1.24
C HIS A 51 -8.05 5.22 -0.67
N PRO A 52 -8.74 6.00 -1.52
CA PRO A 52 -9.50 7.17 -1.09
C PRO A 52 -10.76 6.79 -0.28
N HIS A 53 -11.22 5.55 -0.38
CA HIS A 53 -12.45 5.11 0.28
C HIS A 53 -12.28 5.08 1.81
N PRO A 54 -13.21 5.68 2.60
CA PRO A 54 -13.04 5.85 4.04
C PRO A 54 -12.91 4.51 4.81
N ALA A 55 -13.52 3.43 4.30
CA ALA A 55 -13.36 2.09 4.88
C ALA A 55 -11.90 1.61 4.95
N CYS A 56 -11.03 2.08 4.03
CA CYS A 56 -9.61 1.73 4.01
C CYS A 56 -8.79 2.50 5.06
N SER A 57 -9.32 3.57 5.66
CA SER A 57 -8.56 4.48 6.54
C SER A 57 -7.84 3.80 7.71
N ARG A 58 -8.43 2.72 8.25
CA ARG A 58 -7.83 1.94 9.35
C ARG A 58 -6.57 1.18 8.92
N MET A 59 -6.40 0.93 7.61
CA MET A 59 -5.29 0.15 7.06
C MET A 59 -4.05 0.99 6.75
N HIS A 60 -4.08 2.33 6.90
CA HIS A 60 -2.90 3.16 6.61
C HIS A 60 -1.68 2.77 7.47
N GLY A 61 -1.92 2.33 8.71
CA GLY A 61 -0.87 1.87 9.62
C GLY A 61 -0.21 0.58 9.13
N HIS A 62 -1.02 -0.39 8.70
CA HIS A 62 -0.56 -1.64 8.11
C HIS A 62 0.24 -1.36 6.83
N PHE A 63 -0.32 -0.57 5.91
CA PHE A 63 0.37 -0.13 4.70
C PHE A 63 1.73 0.51 4.98
N THR A 64 1.79 1.44 5.94
CA THR A 64 3.03 2.14 6.30
C THR A 64 4.08 1.19 6.87
N ALA A 65 3.67 0.22 7.69
CA ALA A 65 4.57 -0.79 8.24
C ALA A 65 5.12 -1.71 7.13
N SER A 66 4.25 -2.20 6.25
CA SER A 66 4.62 -3.06 5.13
C SER A 66 5.53 -2.34 4.13
N TYR A 67 5.28 -1.05 3.85
CA TYR A 67 6.13 -0.24 2.99
C TYR A 67 7.53 -0.06 3.58
N LYS A 68 7.63 0.23 4.89
CA LYS A 68 8.92 0.37 5.58
C LYS A 68 9.70 -0.94 5.59
N LYS A 69 9.03 -2.06 5.89
CA LYS A 69 9.64 -3.40 5.87
C LYS A 69 10.23 -3.69 4.49
N ALA A 70 9.41 -3.55 3.44
CA ALA A 70 9.84 -3.77 2.06
C ALA A 70 10.93 -2.81 1.60
N SER A 71 10.92 -1.57 2.06
CA SER A 71 11.96 -0.58 1.74
C SER A 71 13.31 -0.95 2.36
N SER A 72 13.30 -1.44 3.61
CA SER A 72 14.49 -1.96 4.27
C SER A 72 15.03 -3.21 3.58
N GLU A 73 14.15 -4.13 3.17
CA GLU A 73 14.52 -5.35 2.44
C GLU A 73 15.17 -5.03 1.09
N HIS A 74 14.59 -4.12 0.30
CA HIS A 74 15.20 -3.66 -0.96
C HIS A 74 16.54 -2.97 -0.74
N SER A 75 16.67 -2.18 0.32
CA SER A 75 17.92 -1.49 0.65
C SER A 75 19.02 -2.47 1.11
N ALA A 76 18.66 -3.54 1.81
CA ALA A 76 19.58 -4.59 2.24
C ALA A 76 20.01 -5.49 1.07
N ALA A 77 19.07 -5.87 0.19
CA ALA A 77 19.37 -6.67 -1.00
C ALA A 77 20.34 -5.95 -1.95
N MET A 78 20.25 -4.62 -2.07
CA MET A 78 21.15 -3.83 -2.90
C MET A 78 22.57 -3.68 -2.31
N GLN A 79 22.75 -3.91 -1.01
CA GLN A 79 24.05 -3.88 -0.32
C GLN A 79 24.75 -5.24 -0.29
N ALA A 80 24.01 -6.35 -0.47
CA ALA A 80 24.57 -7.71 -0.44
C ALA A 80 25.17 -8.18 -1.79
N VAL A 81 25.14 -7.33 -2.82
CA VAL A 81 25.70 -7.62 -4.16
C VAL A 81 26.97 -6.83 -4.46
N ALA A 82 27.56 -6.17 -3.45
CA ALA A 82 28.76 -5.34 -3.57
C ALA A 82 30.01 -6.06 -3.03
#